data_AF-A0A124SLX9-F1
#
_entry.id   AF-A0A124SLX9-F1
#
_cell.length_a   1.000
_cell.length_b   1.000
_cell.length_c   1.000
_cell.angle_alpha   90.00
_cell.angle_beta   90.00
_cell.angle_gamma   90.00
#
_symmetry.space_group_name_H-M   'P 1'
#
loop_
_entity.id
_entity.type
_entity.pdbx_description
1 polymer ?
#
loop_
_entity_poly.entity_id
_entity_poly.type
_entity_poly.pdbx_seq_one_letter_code
_entity_poly.pdbx_strand_id
1 'polypeptide(L)'
;MVRIAGGASHVGAAAESMHDKPVSDGQAHDASSGVPDPSIRRGPTLQDLMSHSSRMPTDGQLAQGRANLRKVRALDAGPLDATGEPVSRARWREQDGATGLPRVVDEPAHAFVDAVASMRHEIADIKASLDEQSIGSGRTDAFARESMQEWAGRTHRAVAGLEYPEAHLDDAKRKIYVNWRANGPETPPEQRRGDARAGLRALKKLNRRPNGVDVRAQTRPGTNPAEYEKMHGKEAALNEFAYYVLPKKPREFSADQPFARLTVNFDADALPAVAPRIGKIVNGRPDDVGQAKIMGPARTGARVDDAVVYMSVANPGAAREIDAKLRKDIPPPQRPSTAPGMEPLSRTSAYAEYGEASTGSHEMDRGEIVMQAVADKLDGDPRPLTDLMRDAVERAGYDPQRPSHLADRLAVRDARPQRRGLSGFVGRLLGRK
;
A
#
# COMPACT_ATOMS: atom_id res chain seq x y z
N MET A 1 19.77 5.73 6.35
CA MET A 1 19.48 4.71 5.32
C MET A 1 18.32 3.87 5.86
N VAL A 2 17.07 4.24 5.55
CA VAL A 2 15.89 3.54 6.06
C VAL A 2 15.36 2.64 4.94
N ARG A 3 15.35 1.33 5.20
CA ARG A 3 14.67 0.33 4.37
C ARG A 3 13.19 0.38 4.72
N ILE A 4 12.35 0.85 3.81
CA ILE A 4 10.91 0.56 3.90
C ILE A 4 10.78 -0.95 3.67
N ALA A 5 10.05 -1.61 4.58
CA ALA A 5 9.82 -3.04 4.56
C ALA A 5 9.47 -3.51 3.13
N GLY A 6 10.30 -4.41 2.60
CA GLY A 6 9.97 -5.12 1.38
C GLY A 6 8.67 -5.86 1.60
N GLY A 7 7.61 -5.46 0.89
CA GLY A 7 6.39 -6.24 0.81
C GLY A 7 6.73 -7.68 0.44
N ALA A 8 6.02 -8.61 1.09
CA ALA A 8 6.26 -10.04 1.04
C ALA A 8 6.63 -10.52 -0.38
N SER A 9 7.80 -11.15 -0.47
CA SER A 9 8.30 -11.76 -1.69
C SER A 9 7.45 -12.99 -1.99
N HIS A 10 6.80 -13.05 -3.16
CA HIS A 10 6.21 -14.28 -3.66
C HIS A 10 7.35 -15.27 -3.97
N VAL A 11 7.40 -16.35 -3.19
CA VAL A 11 8.34 -17.46 -3.36
C VAL A 11 7.85 -18.33 -4.52
N GLY A 12 8.58 -18.28 -5.64
CA GLY A 12 8.62 -19.33 -6.64
C GLY A 12 9.67 -20.37 -6.26
N ALA A 13 9.35 -21.63 -6.48
CA ALA A 13 10.08 -22.81 -6.05
C ALA A 13 11.52 -22.93 -6.59
N ALA A 14 12.28 -23.76 -5.88
CA ALA A 14 13.72 -23.98 -5.87
C ALA A 14 14.38 -24.42 -7.19
N ALA A 15 15.66 -24.08 -7.32
CA ALA A 15 16.69 -24.99 -7.81
C ALA A 15 18.04 -24.67 -7.15
N GLU A 16 18.68 -25.72 -6.65
CA GLU A 16 19.90 -25.78 -5.83
C GLU A 16 21.18 -25.54 -6.65
N SER A 17 22.22 -24.96 -6.03
CA SER A 17 23.61 -25.38 -6.27
C SER A 17 24.53 -24.91 -5.14
N MET A 18 25.27 -25.88 -4.58
CA MET A 18 26.29 -25.78 -3.54
C MET A 18 27.58 -25.11 -4.06
N HIS A 19 28.29 -24.34 -3.21
CA HIS A 19 29.75 -24.46 -3.03
C HIS A 19 30.31 -23.65 -1.83
N ASP A 20 31.47 -24.11 -1.37
CA ASP A 20 32.14 -23.99 -0.07
C ASP A 20 33.08 -22.76 0.13
N LYS A 21 33.17 -22.30 1.40
CA LYS A 21 34.36 -21.85 2.19
C LYS A 21 35.18 -20.57 1.80
N PRO A 22 36.17 -20.07 2.60
CA PRO A 22 36.05 -19.48 3.95
C PRO A 22 36.99 -18.25 4.26
N VAL A 23 36.78 -17.57 5.42
CA VAL A 23 37.77 -17.09 6.45
C VAL A 23 38.77 -15.90 6.25
N SER A 24 38.86 -15.11 7.35
CA SER A 24 39.96 -14.27 7.92
C SER A 24 40.33 -12.94 7.26
N ASP A 25 40.93 -11.94 7.93
CA ASP A 25 41.10 -11.44 9.32
C ASP A 25 41.90 -10.13 9.13
N GLY A 26 41.89 -9.20 10.10
CA GLY A 26 42.92 -8.14 10.12
C GLY A 26 42.63 -6.84 10.87
N GLN A 27 42.93 -6.85 12.17
CA GLN A 27 43.34 -5.75 13.08
C GLN A 27 44.38 -4.78 12.46
N ALA A 28 44.81 -3.63 13.01
CA ALA A 28 44.47 -2.68 14.09
C ALA A 28 45.54 -1.54 14.01
N HIS A 29 45.32 -0.39 14.69
CA HIS A 29 46.27 0.40 15.51
C HIS A 29 45.99 1.93 15.54
N ASP A 30 45.57 2.43 16.71
CA ASP A 30 46.19 3.45 17.62
C ASP A 30 47.03 4.64 17.04
N ALA A 31 47.12 5.86 17.61
CA ALA A 31 46.84 6.38 18.97
C ALA A 31 46.88 7.95 19.07
N SER A 32 46.17 8.50 20.08
CA SER A 32 46.48 9.67 20.97
C SER A 32 46.52 11.11 20.38
N SER A 33 46.22 12.24 21.06
CA SER A 33 46.13 12.65 22.49
C SER A 33 45.49 14.07 22.63
N GLY A 34 44.92 14.44 23.82
CA GLY A 34 44.98 15.84 24.33
C GLY A 34 43.75 16.59 24.94
N VAL A 35 43.26 16.21 26.15
CA VAL A 35 42.78 17.00 27.37
C VAL A 35 41.72 18.17 27.28
N PRO A 36 41.05 18.67 28.39
CA PRO A 36 39.67 18.28 28.80
C PRO A 36 38.62 19.41 29.11
N ASP A 37 37.34 18.95 29.24
CA ASP A 37 36.14 19.46 30.00
C ASP A 37 35.31 20.67 29.49
N PRO A 38 33.96 20.80 29.75
CA PRO A 38 33.10 20.01 30.65
C PRO A 38 31.74 19.47 30.12
N SER A 39 31.28 18.40 30.80
CA SER A 39 29.89 17.97 31.10
C SER A 39 28.81 17.97 30.00
N ILE A 40 28.78 16.91 29.19
CA ILE A 40 27.55 16.39 28.56
C ILE A 40 27.50 14.86 28.75
N ARG A 41 26.41 14.36 29.34
CA ARG A 41 26.18 12.94 29.66
C ARG A 41 26.36 12.05 28.42
N ARG A 42 27.39 11.20 28.41
CA ARG A 42 27.60 10.12 27.42
C ARG A 42 26.88 8.85 27.86
N GLY A 43 26.29 8.15 26.88
CA GLY A 43 25.74 6.80 27.05
C GLY A 43 26.81 5.75 27.35
N PRO A 44 26.40 4.52 27.70
CA PRO A 44 27.28 3.47 28.21
C PRO A 44 28.37 3.09 27.20
N THR A 45 29.55 2.81 27.72
CA THR A 45 30.74 2.47 26.92
C THR A 45 30.79 0.97 26.64
N LEU A 46 31.61 0.57 25.66
CA LEU A 46 31.83 -0.84 25.33
C LEU A 46 32.51 -1.64 26.46
N GLN A 47 33.11 -0.96 27.44
CA GLN A 47 33.62 -1.56 28.68
C GLN A 47 32.48 -1.90 29.66
N ASP A 48 31.39 -1.11 29.65
CA ASP A 48 30.17 -1.35 30.45
C ASP A 48 29.35 -2.53 29.89
N LEU A 49 29.49 -2.81 28.59
CA LEU A 49 28.89 -4.00 27.96
C LEU A 49 29.73 -5.27 28.15
N MET A 50 31.03 -5.14 28.45
CA MET A 50 31.92 -6.29 28.65
C MET A 50 32.08 -6.73 30.11
N SER A 51 31.51 -5.99 31.08
CA SER A 51 31.45 -6.40 32.50
C SER A 51 30.20 -7.21 32.88
N HIS A 52 29.38 -7.62 31.90
CA HIS A 52 28.17 -8.43 32.08
C HIS A 52 28.19 -9.78 31.37
N SER A 53 29.37 -10.39 31.20
CA SER A 53 29.43 -11.83 30.90
C SER A 53 29.71 -12.65 32.16
N SER A 54 28.84 -13.62 32.42
CA SER A 54 29.00 -14.76 33.35
C SER A 54 28.38 -14.60 34.75
N ARG A 55 27.05 -14.54 34.80
CA ARG A 55 26.33 -15.41 35.73
C ARG A 55 25.36 -16.27 34.93
N MET A 56 25.65 -17.57 34.87
CA MET A 56 24.67 -18.56 34.42
C MET A 56 23.39 -18.33 35.24
N PRO A 57 22.21 -18.31 34.60
CA PRO A 57 20.95 -18.12 35.31
C PRO A 57 20.82 -19.18 36.39
N THR A 58 20.43 -18.76 37.60
CA THR A 58 20.22 -19.69 38.71
C THR A 58 19.12 -20.69 38.36
N ASP A 59 19.10 -21.86 39.02
CA ASP A 59 18.02 -22.84 38.79
C ASP A 59 16.63 -22.25 39.01
N GLY A 60 16.51 -21.27 39.92
CA GLY A 60 15.28 -20.48 40.11
C GLY A 60 14.94 -19.60 38.90
N GLN A 61 15.93 -18.95 38.27
CA GLN A 61 15.74 -18.16 37.05
C GLN A 61 15.46 -19.04 35.82
N LEU A 62 16.05 -20.23 35.74
CA LEU A 62 15.75 -21.23 34.71
C LEU A 62 14.35 -21.83 34.90
N ALA A 63 13.93 -22.08 36.14
CA ALA A 63 12.58 -22.51 36.46
C ALA A 63 11.53 -21.43 36.15
N GLN A 64 11.81 -20.17 36.49
CA GLN A 64 10.98 -19.03 36.14
C GLN A 64 10.92 -18.82 34.61
N GLY A 65 12.05 -18.97 33.91
CA GLY A 65 12.12 -18.92 32.45
C GLY A 65 11.33 -20.05 31.78
N ARG A 66 11.39 -21.27 32.32
CA ARG A 66 10.57 -22.41 31.88
C ARG A 66 9.08 -22.24 32.19
N ALA A 67 8.73 -21.64 33.34
CA ALA A 67 7.35 -21.32 33.69
C ALA A 67 6.78 -20.21 32.81
N ASN A 68 7.58 -19.20 32.47
CA ASN A 68 7.22 -18.13 31.54
C ASN A 68 7.12 -18.67 30.10
N LEU A 69 8.02 -19.56 29.67
CA LEU A 69 7.90 -20.25 28.38
C LEU A 69 6.69 -21.19 28.31
N ARG A 70 6.30 -21.82 29.43
CA ARG A 70 5.05 -22.59 29.53
C ARG A 70 3.82 -21.69 29.49
N LYS A 71 3.84 -20.50 30.11
CA LYS A 71 2.78 -19.49 30.00
C LYS A 71 2.68 -18.89 28.59
N VAL A 72 3.81 -18.62 27.93
CA VAL A 72 3.84 -18.16 26.54
C VAL A 72 3.38 -19.26 25.59
N ARG A 73 3.74 -20.52 25.81
CA ARG A 73 3.18 -21.66 25.07
C ARG A 73 1.70 -21.93 25.37
N ALA A 74 1.22 -21.60 26.57
CA ALA A 74 -0.21 -21.67 26.93
C ALA A 74 -1.02 -20.48 26.37
N LEU A 75 -0.37 -19.37 26.03
CA LEU A 75 -0.96 -18.27 25.25
C LEU A 75 -0.90 -18.52 23.74
N ASP A 76 -0.10 -19.50 23.30
CA ASP A 76 0.00 -19.93 21.90
C ASP A 76 -0.81 -21.20 21.60
N ALA A 77 -1.26 -21.91 22.65
CA ALA A 77 -2.40 -22.79 22.58
C ALA A 77 -3.64 -21.89 22.53
N GLY A 78 -4.44 -22.01 21.47
CA GLY A 78 -5.68 -21.24 21.32
C GLY A 78 -6.68 -21.45 22.47
N PRO A 79 -7.85 -20.79 22.43
CA PRO A 79 -8.89 -21.00 23.45
C PRO A 79 -9.14 -22.50 23.66
N LEU A 80 -9.36 -22.93 24.89
CA LEU A 80 -9.80 -24.29 25.19
C LEU A 80 -11.33 -24.31 25.10
N ASP A 81 -11.92 -25.39 24.62
CA ASP A 81 -13.38 -25.54 24.64
C ASP A 81 -13.91 -25.90 26.05
N ALA A 82 -15.22 -26.07 26.18
CA ALA A 82 -15.87 -26.39 27.46
C ALA A 82 -15.44 -27.74 28.07
N THR A 83 -14.67 -28.56 27.34
CA THR A 83 -14.11 -29.84 27.80
C THR A 83 -12.64 -29.73 28.22
N GLY A 84 -12.01 -28.58 28.01
CA GLY A 84 -10.61 -28.33 28.38
C GLY A 84 -9.59 -28.79 27.32
N GLU A 85 -10.05 -29.18 26.14
CA GLU A 85 -9.20 -29.53 25.00
C GLU A 85 -8.76 -28.27 24.23
N PRO A 86 -7.52 -28.20 23.70
CA PRO A 86 -7.08 -27.09 22.88
C PRO A 86 -7.88 -27.06 21.58
N VAL A 87 -8.61 -25.96 21.34
CA VAL A 87 -9.25 -25.70 20.05
C VAL A 87 -8.14 -25.70 19.01
N SER A 88 -8.12 -26.72 18.15
CA SER A 88 -7.16 -26.80 17.08
C SER A 88 -7.33 -25.57 16.19
N ARG A 89 -6.32 -24.68 16.15
CA ARG A 89 -6.19 -23.67 15.09
C ARG A 89 -6.45 -24.40 13.76
N ALA A 90 -7.39 -23.88 12.97
CA ALA A 90 -7.78 -24.45 11.67
C ALA A 90 -6.55 -24.98 10.93
N ARG A 91 -6.54 -26.30 10.66
CA ARG A 91 -5.40 -26.96 10.04
C ARG A 91 -5.19 -26.42 8.62
N TRP A 92 -3.92 -26.30 8.28
CA TRP A 92 -3.34 -25.53 7.18
C TRP A 92 -3.94 -25.73 5.78
N ARG A 93 -3.87 -24.64 5.01
CA ARG A 93 -4.46 -24.37 3.68
C ARG A 93 -3.67 -25.06 2.56
N GLU A 94 -4.31 -25.87 1.72
CA GLU A 94 -3.78 -26.14 0.37
C GLU A 94 -4.26 -25.01 -0.55
N GLN A 95 -3.33 -24.28 -1.19
CA GLN A 95 -3.70 -23.38 -2.28
C GLN A 95 -4.06 -24.24 -3.49
N ASP A 96 -5.34 -24.23 -3.88
CA ASP A 96 -5.76 -24.84 -5.12
C ASP A 96 -5.19 -24.02 -6.30
N GLY A 97 -4.35 -24.64 -7.13
CA GLY A 97 -3.66 -23.97 -8.23
C GLY A 97 -4.58 -23.48 -9.36
N ALA A 98 -5.83 -23.98 -9.45
CA ALA A 98 -6.78 -23.59 -10.48
C ALA A 98 -7.63 -22.37 -10.06
N THR A 99 -7.88 -22.21 -8.76
CA THR A 99 -8.75 -21.15 -8.22
C THR A 99 -7.99 -20.09 -7.43
N GLY A 100 -6.78 -20.41 -6.96
CA GLY A 100 -5.95 -19.56 -6.10
C GLY A 100 -6.57 -19.29 -4.72
N LEU A 101 -7.53 -20.12 -4.28
CA LEU A 101 -8.17 -20.04 -2.96
C LEU A 101 -7.61 -21.10 -2.03
N PRO A 102 -7.47 -20.79 -0.73
CA PRO A 102 -7.17 -21.79 0.26
C PRO A 102 -8.37 -22.71 0.40
N ARG A 103 -8.12 -24.00 0.24
CA ARG A 103 -9.06 -25.03 0.63
C ARG A 103 -8.78 -25.42 2.08
N VAL A 104 -9.80 -25.46 2.93
CA VAL A 104 -9.69 -26.02 4.28
C VAL A 104 -9.66 -27.55 4.15
N VAL A 105 -8.69 -28.22 4.77
CA VAL A 105 -8.45 -29.67 4.57
C VAL A 105 -9.66 -30.53 4.89
N ASP A 106 -10.41 -30.14 5.93
CA ASP A 106 -11.59 -30.86 6.39
C ASP A 106 -12.89 -30.34 5.74
N GLU A 107 -12.83 -29.36 4.82
CA GLU A 107 -14.04 -28.86 4.18
C GLU A 107 -14.52 -29.79 3.04
N PRO A 108 -15.83 -30.04 2.98
CA PRO A 108 -16.41 -30.73 1.85
C PRO A 108 -16.12 -29.99 0.54
N ALA A 109 -15.75 -30.72 -0.51
CA ALA A 109 -15.39 -30.12 -1.80
C ALA A 109 -16.48 -29.22 -2.40
N HIS A 110 -17.76 -29.50 -2.10
CA HIS A 110 -18.88 -28.67 -2.56
C HIS A 110 -18.89 -27.29 -1.90
N ALA A 111 -18.56 -27.17 -0.62
CA ALA A 111 -18.50 -25.89 0.08
C ALA A 111 -17.41 -24.96 -0.52
N PHE A 112 -16.25 -25.53 -0.84
CA PHE A 112 -15.19 -24.80 -1.54
C PHE A 112 -15.62 -24.32 -2.93
N VAL A 113 -16.29 -25.19 -3.70
CA VAL A 113 -16.81 -24.85 -5.04
C VAL A 113 -17.84 -23.74 -4.96
N ASP A 114 -18.74 -23.78 -3.98
CA ASP A 114 -19.75 -22.75 -3.75
C ASP A 114 -19.12 -21.41 -3.40
N ALA A 115 -18.08 -21.39 -2.56
CA ALA A 115 -17.29 -20.19 -2.26
C ALA A 115 -16.66 -19.58 -3.52
N VAL A 116 -16.03 -20.42 -4.35
CA VAL A 116 -15.42 -20.00 -5.63
C VAL A 116 -16.50 -19.42 -6.56
N ALA A 117 -17.65 -20.08 -6.66
CA ALA A 117 -18.76 -19.64 -7.50
C ALA A 117 -19.34 -18.30 -7.04
N SER A 118 -19.55 -18.14 -5.73
CA SER A 118 -20.06 -16.90 -5.15
C SER A 118 -19.11 -15.73 -5.37
N MET A 119 -17.81 -15.91 -5.15
CA MET A 119 -16.81 -14.88 -5.45
C MET A 119 -16.77 -14.52 -6.93
N ARG A 120 -16.90 -15.50 -7.84
CA ARG A 120 -16.97 -15.24 -9.28
C ARG A 120 -18.22 -14.44 -9.67
N HIS A 121 -19.35 -14.73 -9.05
CA HIS A 121 -20.59 -13.99 -9.26
C HIS A 121 -20.45 -12.54 -8.80
N GLU A 122 -19.95 -12.30 -7.59
CA GLU A 122 -19.72 -10.94 -7.09
C GLU A 122 -18.74 -10.15 -7.97
N ILE A 123 -17.68 -10.80 -8.49
CA ILE A 123 -16.77 -10.19 -9.47
C ILE A 123 -17.50 -9.82 -10.77
N ALA A 124 -18.43 -10.67 -11.24
CA ALA A 124 -19.21 -10.38 -12.44
C ALA A 124 -20.15 -9.18 -12.23
N ASP A 125 -20.76 -9.08 -11.06
CA ASP A 125 -21.64 -7.96 -10.70
C ASP A 125 -20.87 -6.64 -10.55
N ILE A 126 -19.64 -6.67 -10.04
CA ILE A 126 -18.73 -5.51 -10.03
C ILE A 126 -18.46 -5.05 -11.47
N LYS A 127 -18.18 -5.99 -12.38
CA LYS A 127 -17.96 -5.69 -13.80
C LYS A 127 -19.16 -5.01 -14.45
N ALA A 128 -20.38 -5.36 -14.04
CA ALA A 128 -21.60 -4.76 -14.56
C ALA A 128 -21.91 -3.38 -13.94
N SER A 129 -21.65 -3.20 -12.64
CA SER A 129 -22.07 -2.00 -11.88
C SER A 129 -21.14 -0.79 -11.98
N LEU A 130 -19.85 -0.99 -12.27
CA LEU A 130 -18.87 0.10 -12.30
C LEU A 130 -18.97 1.03 -13.52
N ASP A 131 -19.61 0.58 -14.60
CA ASP A 131 -19.85 1.41 -15.78
C ASP A 131 -20.84 2.56 -15.48
N GLU A 132 -21.62 2.47 -14.39
CA GLU A 132 -22.59 3.49 -13.96
C GLU A 132 -22.08 4.43 -12.86
N GLN A 133 -21.09 4.01 -12.04
CA GLN A 133 -20.83 4.66 -10.75
C GLN A 133 -19.69 5.69 -10.72
N SER A 134 -18.81 5.74 -11.72
CA SER A 134 -17.60 6.55 -11.61
C SER A 134 -17.58 7.74 -12.58
N ILE A 135 -17.86 8.92 -11.98
CA ILE A 135 -17.51 10.26 -12.46
C ILE A 135 -18.53 10.86 -13.45
N GLY A 136 -19.66 11.30 -12.86
CA GLY A 136 -20.74 12.01 -13.55
C GLY A 136 -21.97 12.30 -12.67
N SER A 137 -22.15 11.55 -11.57
CA SER A 137 -23.31 11.65 -10.66
C SER A 137 -23.30 12.87 -9.73
N GLY A 138 -22.20 13.62 -9.66
CA GLY A 138 -22.05 14.76 -8.73
C GLY A 138 -21.83 14.35 -7.26
N ARG A 139 -21.71 13.06 -6.95
CA ARG A 139 -21.62 12.50 -5.59
C ARG A 139 -20.18 12.11 -5.18
N THR A 140 -19.20 12.93 -5.54
CA THR A 140 -17.78 12.62 -5.34
C THR A 140 -17.39 12.50 -3.87
N ASP A 141 -18.11 13.21 -3.00
CA ASP A 141 -17.92 13.23 -1.54
C ASP A 141 -18.38 11.94 -0.85
N ALA A 142 -19.44 11.31 -1.35
CA ALA A 142 -19.98 10.07 -0.81
C ALA A 142 -19.38 8.79 -1.42
N PHE A 143 -18.71 8.90 -2.59
CA PHE A 143 -18.19 7.74 -3.32
C PHE A 143 -17.28 6.86 -2.47
N ALA A 144 -16.34 7.45 -1.71
CA ALA A 144 -15.41 6.69 -0.89
C ALA A 144 -16.15 5.82 0.14
N ARG A 145 -17.18 6.37 0.78
CA ARG A 145 -18.00 5.67 1.78
C ARG A 145 -18.81 4.56 1.13
N GLU A 146 -19.52 4.86 0.06
CA GLU A 146 -20.42 3.90 -0.59
C GLU A 146 -19.67 2.77 -1.27
N SER A 147 -18.53 3.07 -1.90
CA SER A 147 -17.67 2.03 -2.48
C SER A 147 -17.08 1.11 -1.42
N MET A 148 -16.74 1.60 -0.21
CA MET A 148 -16.33 0.72 0.90
C MET A 148 -17.49 -0.11 1.45
N GLN A 149 -18.69 0.46 1.57
CA GLN A 149 -19.88 -0.28 1.97
C GLN A 149 -20.22 -1.37 0.97
N GLU A 150 -20.11 -1.08 -0.33
CA GLU A 150 -20.32 -2.04 -1.40
C GLU A 150 -19.24 -3.13 -1.38
N TRP A 151 -17.96 -2.77 -1.20
CA TRP A 151 -16.89 -3.74 -1.03
C TRP A 151 -17.16 -4.69 0.15
N ALA A 152 -17.58 -4.15 1.30
CA ALA A 152 -17.93 -4.96 2.46
C ALA A 152 -19.16 -5.83 2.22
N GLY A 153 -20.23 -5.28 1.62
CA GLY A 153 -21.45 -6.02 1.31
C GLY A 153 -21.20 -7.19 0.37
N ARG A 154 -20.40 -6.98 -0.69
CA ARG A 154 -19.98 -8.04 -1.62
C ARG A 154 -19.11 -9.08 -0.93
N THR A 155 -18.19 -8.65 -0.08
CA THR A 155 -17.31 -9.56 0.67
C THR A 155 -18.14 -10.44 1.60
N HIS A 156 -19.06 -9.85 2.37
CA HIS A 156 -19.99 -10.57 3.23
C HIS A 156 -20.85 -11.55 2.44
N ARG A 157 -21.51 -11.12 1.35
CA ARG A 157 -22.33 -12.02 0.53
C ARG A 157 -21.53 -13.19 -0.06
N ALA A 158 -20.28 -12.97 -0.42
CA ALA A 158 -19.41 -14.01 -0.96
C ALA A 158 -19.07 -15.12 0.04
N VAL A 159 -19.14 -14.84 1.35
CA VAL A 159 -18.69 -15.78 2.39
C VAL A 159 -19.78 -16.19 3.39
N ALA A 160 -20.83 -15.41 3.60
CA ALA A 160 -21.80 -15.62 4.68
C ALA A 160 -22.58 -16.94 4.63
N GLY A 161 -22.69 -17.56 3.45
CA GLY A 161 -23.33 -18.87 3.28
C GLY A 161 -22.39 -20.07 3.44
N LEU A 162 -21.09 -19.83 3.70
CA LEU A 162 -20.09 -20.88 3.81
C LEU A 162 -20.06 -21.48 5.22
N GLU A 163 -19.61 -22.73 5.30
CA GLU A 163 -19.41 -23.41 6.58
C GLU A 163 -18.31 -22.74 7.43
N TYR A 164 -17.27 -22.23 6.78
CA TYR A 164 -16.14 -21.54 7.42
C TYR A 164 -15.88 -20.16 6.79
N PRO A 165 -16.77 -19.17 7.00
CA PRO A 165 -16.70 -17.88 6.30
C PRO A 165 -15.39 -17.13 6.59
N GLU A 166 -14.91 -17.18 7.83
CA GLU A 166 -13.66 -16.56 8.27
C GLU A 166 -12.42 -17.07 7.52
N ALA A 167 -12.43 -18.34 7.09
CA ALA A 167 -11.30 -18.93 6.37
C ALA A 167 -11.11 -18.32 4.97
N HIS A 168 -12.18 -17.74 4.40
CA HIS A 168 -12.20 -17.18 3.05
C HIS A 168 -12.24 -15.65 3.02
N LEU A 169 -12.39 -15.00 4.18
CA LEU A 169 -12.64 -13.56 4.27
C LEU A 169 -11.54 -12.72 3.60
N ASP A 170 -10.27 -12.98 3.91
CA ASP A 170 -9.13 -12.25 3.34
C ASP A 170 -9.05 -12.38 1.80
N ASP A 171 -9.27 -13.60 1.29
CA ASP A 171 -9.24 -13.85 -0.15
C ASP A 171 -10.43 -13.27 -0.88
N ALA A 172 -11.64 -13.35 -0.32
CA ALA A 172 -12.84 -12.73 -0.88
C ALA A 172 -12.65 -11.21 -0.98
N LYS A 173 -12.26 -10.58 0.13
CA LYS A 173 -11.91 -9.15 0.21
C LYS A 173 -10.92 -8.76 -0.89
N ARG A 174 -9.80 -9.48 -0.98
CA ARG A 174 -8.73 -9.19 -1.95
C ARG A 174 -9.21 -9.39 -3.38
N LYS A 175 -9.88 -10.50 -3.69
CA LYS A 175 -10.38 -10.82 -5.03
C LYS A 175 -11.40 -9.80 -5.53
N ILE A 176 -12.29 -9.35 -4.65
CA ILE A 176 -13.25 -8.29 -4.94
C ILE A 176 -12.50 -6.98 -5.26
N TYR A 177 -11.54 -6.59 -4.44
CA TYR A 177 -10.75 -5.36 -4.68
C TYR A 177 -9.96 -5.39 -6.00
N VAL A 178 -9.23 -6.48 -6.30
CA VAL A 178 -8.38 -6.53 -7.51
C VAL A 178 -9.20 -6.52 -8.80
N ASN A 179 -10.48 -6.91 -8.73
CA ASN A 179 -11.43 -6.86 -9.84
C ASN A 179 -12.29 -5.58 -9.84
N TRP A 180 -11.94 -4.57 -9.04
CA TRP A 180 -12.69 -3.31 -9.00
C TRP A 180 -12.51 -2.40 -10.23
N ARG A 181 -11.66 -2.74 -11.21
CA ARG A 181 -11.62 -2.06 -12.52
C ARG A 181 -11.93 -3.03 -13.65
N ALA A 182 -12.70 -4.07 -13.40
CA ALA A 182 -12.63 -5.30 -14.19
C ALA A 182 -13.10 -5.23 -15.67
N ASN A 183 -13.26 -4.04 -16.22
CA ASN A 183 -13.35 -3.74 -17.64
C ASN A 183 -12.13 -2.89 -18.07
N GLY A 184 -10.96 -3.50 -18.27
CA GLY A 184 -9.92 -2.85 -19.07
C GLY A 184 -10.44 -2.58 -20.49
N PRO A 185 -9.90 -1.61 -21.25
CA PRO A 185 -10.31 -1.42 -22.64
C PRO A 185 -10.12 -2.72 -23.44
N GLU A 186 -11.03 -3.00 -24.37
CA GLU A 186 -10.94 -4.10 -25.33
C GLU A 186 -9.86 -3.82 -26.37
N THR A 187 -8.62 -3.66 -25.91
CA THR A 187 -7.47 -3.48 -26.78
C THR A 187 -7.06 -4.82 -27.36
N PRO A 188 -6.99 -4.97 -28.70
CA PRO A 188 -6.52 -6.20 -29.32
C PRO A 188 -5.15 -6.63 -28.75
N PRO A 189 -4.89 -7.94 -28.57
CA PRO A 189 -3.65 -8.42 -27.95
C PRO A 189 -2.37 -7.88 -28.62
N GLU A 190 -2.40 -7.68 -29.94
CA GLU A 190 -1.27 -7.11 -30.69
C GLU A 190 -1.00 -5.65 -30.33
N GLN A 191 -2.04 -4.82 -30.28
CA GLN A 191 -1.94 -3.43 -29.87
C GLN A 191 -1.45 -3.35 -28.41
N ARG A 192 -2.02 -4.16 -27.51
CA ARG A 192 -1.58 -4.23 -26.10
C ARG A 192 -0.09 -4.56 -25.96
N ARG A 193 0.43 -5.49 -26.77
CA ARG A 193 1.87 -5.80 -26.83
C ARG A 193 2.69 -4.62 -27.37
N GLY A 194 2.18 -3.92 -28.39
CA GLY A 194 2.77 -2.70 -28.93
C GLY A 194 2.90 -1.59 -27.89
N ASP A 195 1.81 -1.32 -27.19
CA ASP A 195 1.70 -0.31 -26.14
C ASP A 195 2.62 -0.62 -24.95
N ALA A 196 2.62 -1.88 -24.48
CA ALA A 196 3.51 -2.31 -23.41
C ALA A 196 5.00 -2.11 -23.79
N ARG A 197 5.38 -2.41 -25.04
CA ARG A 197 6.75 -2.16 -25.53
C ARG A 197 7.06 -0.66 -25.60
N ALA A 198 6.10 0.17 -26.01
CA ALA A 198 6.26 1.62 -26.00
C ALA A 198 6.41 2.18 -24.57
N GLY A 199 5.61 1.68 -23.63
CA GLY A 199 5.68 1.99 -22.21
C GLY A 199 7.04 1.64 -21.60
N LEU A 200 7.57 0.44 -21.87
CA LEU A 200 8.89 0.05 -21.38
C LEU A 200 10.00 0.97 -21.92
N ARG A 201 9.93 1.36 -23.20
CA ARG A 201 10.86 2.36 -23.77
C ARG A 201 10.75 3.71 -23.07
N ALA A 202 9.54 4.13 -22.72
CA ALA A 202 9.30 5.38 -22.00
C ALA A 202 9.88 5.35 -20.58
N LEU A 203 9.72 4.24 -19.84
CA LEU A 203 10.33 4.05 -18.52
C LEU A 203 11.87 4.05 -18.57
N LYS A 204 12.47 3.39 -19.56
CA LYS A 204 13.92 3.48 -19.81
C LYS A 204 14.38 4.91 -20.12
N LYS A 205 13.61 5.64 -20.92
CA LYS A 205 13.90 7.05 -21.24
C LYS A 205 13.76 7.93 -19.99
N LEU A 206 12.78 7.65 -19.14
CA LEU A 206 12.54 8.37 -17.89
C LEU A 206 13.72 8.23 -16.92
N ASN A 207 14.35 7.06 -16.84
CA ASN A 207 15.54 6.81 -16.00
C ASN A 207 16.81 7.58 -16.46
N ARG A 208 16.77 8.35 -17.54
CA ARG A 208 17.93 9.11 -18.02
C ARG A 208 18.23 10.31 -17.13
N ARG A 209 19.52 10.61 -16.97
CA ARG A 209 20.01 11.63 -16.04
C ARG A 209 19.30 13.00 -16.10
N PRO A 210 18.93 13.56 -17.28
CA PRO A 210 18.31 14.88 -17.36
C PRO A 210 16.93 15.00 -16.71
N ASN A 211 16.25 13.88 -16.42
CA ASN A 211 14.88 13.90 -15.91
C ASN A 211 14.76 14.10 -14.39
N GLY A 212 15.89 14.15 -13.66
CA GLY A 212 15.89 14.38 -12.21
C GLY A 212 15.36 13.24 -11.34
N VAL A 213 15.04 12.09 -11.94
CA VAL A 213 14.50 10.90 -11.27
C VAL A 213 15.28 9.64 -11.62
N ASP A 214 15.24 8.67 -10.73
CA ASP A 214 15.63 7.28 -10.96
C ASP A 214 14.37 6.42 -11.13
N VAL A 215 14.41 5.41 -12.00
CA VAL A 215 13.35 4.42 -12.16
C VAL A 215 13.88 3.06 -11.75
N ARG A 216 13.18 2.35 -10.86
CA ARG A 216 13.64 1.06 -10.30
C ARG A 216 12.52 0.03 -10.28
N ALA A 217 12.83 -1.22 -10.64
CA ALA A 217 11.87 -2.33 -10.52
C ALA A 217 11.48 -2.55 -9.04
N GLN A 218 10.23 -2.87 -8.79
CA GLN A 218 9.71 -3.11 -7.45
C GLN A 218 10.15 -4.47 -6.90
N THR A 219 10.07 -5.54 -7.71
CA THR A 219 10.39 -6.91 -7.27
C THR A 219 11.87 -7.11 -7.00
N ARG A 220 12.73 -6.32 -7.65
CA ARG A 220 14.19 -6.33 -7.48
C ARG A 220 14.68 -4.90 -7.25
N PRO A 221 14.56 -4.40 -6.00
CA PRO A 221 14.99 -3.05 -5.66
C PRO A 221 16.44 -2.80 -6.08
N GLY A 222 16.67 -1.67 -6.73
CA GLY A 222 18.00 -1.26 -7.18
C GLY A 222 18.29 -1.48 -8.67
N THR A 223 17.45 -2.23 -9.38
CA THR A 223 17.63 -2.47 -10.82
C THR A 223 16.75 -1.51 -11.64
N ASN A 224 17.34 -0.81 -12.60
CA ASN A 224 16.55 0.05 -13.49
C ASN A 224 15.90 -0.73 -14.64
N PRO A 225 14.91 -0.18 -15.38
CA PRO A 225 14.20 -0.94 -16.42
C PRO A 225 15.09 -1.55 -17.50
N ALA A 226 16.22 -0.91 -17.86
CA ALA A 226 17.14 -1.44 -18.87
C ALA A 226 18.00 -2.59 -18.33
N GLU A 227 18.48 -2.46 -17.09
CA GLU A 227 19.21 -3.53 -16.39
C GLU A 227 18.32 -4.74 -16.13
N TYR A 228 17.09 -4.52 -15.66
CA TYR A 228 16.13 -5.57 -15.39
C TYR A 228 15.81 -6.38 -16.65
N GLU A 229 15.57 -5.71 -17.79
CA GLU A 229 15.38 -6.39 -19.08
C GLU A 229 16.62 -7.18 -19.51
N LYS A 230 17.83 -6.64 -19.30
CA LYS A 230 19.07 -7.36 -19.64
C LYS A 230 19.24 -8.64 -18.82
N MET A 231 18.86 -8.63 -17.54
CA MET A 231 19.04 -9.76 -16.63
C MET A 231 17.94 -10.82 -16.75
N HIS A 232 16.70 -10.42 -17.00
CA HIS A 232 15.54 -11.32 -16.93
C HIS A 232 14.81 -11.48 -18.26
N GLY A 233 15.24 -10.76 -19.29
CA GLY A 233 14.59 -10.73 -20.59
C GLY A 233 13.44 -9.73 -20.68
N LYS A 234 13.02 -9.48 -21.92
CA LYS A 234 12.02 -8.47 -22.24
C LYS A 234 10.63 -8.80 -21.71
N GLU A 235 10.19 -10.05 -21.79
CA GLU A 235 8.88 -10.45 -21.28
C GLU A 235 8.77 -10.27 -19.77
N ALA A 236 9.82 -10.58 -19.02
CA ALA A 236 9.85 -10.32 -17.57
C ALA A 236 9.77 -8.81 -17.28
N ALA A 237 10.50 -7.96 -18.00
CA ALA A 237 10.44 -6.51 -17.82
C ALA A 237 9.07 -5.90 -18.17
N LEU A 238 8.38 -6.45 -19.18
CA LEU A 238 7.02 -6.02 -19.52
C LEU A 238 6.02 -6.41 -18.42
N ASN A 239 6.20 -7.58 -17.81
CA ASN A 239 5.32 -8.17 -16.79
C ASN A 239 5.72 -7.88 -15.34
N GLU A 240 6.81 -7.12 -15.14
CA GLU A 240 7.24 -6.63 -13.83
C GLU A 240 6.03 -6.03 -13.09
N PHE A 241 5.96 -6.24 -11.78
CA PHE A 241 4.79 -5.76 -11.04
C PHE A 241 4.63 -4.25 -11.18
N ALA A 242 5.69 -3.50 -10.85
CA ALA A 242 5.73 -2.06 -11.05
C ALA A 242 7.17 -1.53 -11.06
N TYR A 243 7.30 -0.28 -11.49
CA TYR A 243 8.51 0.50 -11.42
C TYR A 243 8.31 1.73 -10.53
N TYR A 244 9.13 1.86 -9.49
CA TYR A 244 9.22 3.07 -8.70
C TYR A 244 9.89 4.19 -9.51
N VAL A 245 9.37 5.40 -9.35
CA VAL A 245 9.97 6.65 -9.83
C VAL A 245 10.38 7.44 -8.59
N LEU A 246 11.69 7.53 -8.36
CA LEU A 246 12.29 8.08 -7.17
C LEU A 246 12.99 9.40 -7.50
N PRO A 247 12.94 10.42 -6.63
CA PRO A 247 13.75 11.61 -6.81
C PRO A 247 15.24 11.25 -6.67
N LYS A 248 16.10 11.85 -7.50
CA LYS A 248 17.55 11.60 -7.43
C LYS A 248 18.19 12.02 -6.11
N LYS A 249 17.65 13.09 -5.52
CA LYS A 249 17.95 13.47 -4.14
C LYS A 249 16.94 12.73 -3.28
N PRO A 250 17.36 11.72 -2.50
CA PRO A 250 16.45 11.01 -1.62
C PRO A 250 15.74 12.02 -0.72
N ARG A 251 14.44 11.81 -0.53
CA ARG A 251 13.62 12.60 0.38
C ARG A 251 13.24 11.71 1.55
N GLU A 252 13.12 12.29 2.72
CA GLU A 252 12.50 11.57 3.84
C GLU A 252 11.03 11.34 3.48
N PHE A 253 10.71 10.07 3.28
CA PHE A 253 9.34 9.57 3.28
C PHE A 253 9.28 8.66 4.50
N SER A 254 8.57 9.10 5.53
CA SER A 254 8.34 8.30 6.72
C SER A 254 6.91 7.79 6.72
N ALA A 255 6.75 6.47 6.87
CA ALA A 255 5.45 5.87 7.16
C ALA A 255 4.99 6.14 8.61
N ASP A 256 5.88 6.74 9.43
CA ASP A 256 5.60 7.17 10.79
C ASP A 256 4.92 8.56 10.82
N GLN A 257 4.54 9.10 9.66
CA GLN A 257 3.77 10.34 9.55
C GLN A 257 2.59 10.14 8.59
N PRO A 258 1.47 10.86 8.82
CA PRO A 258 0.35 10.84 7.90
C PRO A 258 0.75 11.26 6.48
N PHE A 259 0.44 10.40 5.52
CA PHE A 259 0.75 10.61 4.11
C PHE A 259 -0.50 10.45 3.25
N ALA A 260 -0.37 10.71 1.95
CA ALA A 260 -1.48 10.49 1.02
C ALA A 260 -1.02 9.80 -0.26
N ARG A 261 -1.98 9.23 -0.97
CA ARG A 261 -1.78 8.74 -2.33
C ARG A 261 -2.72 9.42 -3.30
N LEU A 262 -2.19 9.71 -4.47
CA LEU A 262 -2.97 9.99 -5.66
C LEU A 262 -2.82 8.80 -6.61
N THR A 263 -3.90 8.05 -6.78
CA THR A 263 -3.97 6.97 -7.75
C THR A 263 -4.36 7.57 -9.10
N VAL A 264 -3.63 7.21 -10.16
CA VAL A 264 -3.80 7.74 -11.51
C VAL A 264 -4.16 6.59 -12.43
N ASN A 265 -5.19 6.77 -13.26
CA ASN A 265 -5.66 5.80 -14.23
C ASN A 265 -5.53 6.34 -15.65
N PHE A 266 -5.09 5.49 -16.55
CA PHE A 266 -4.90 5.79 -17.97
C PHE A 266 -4.92 4.49 -18.79
N ASP A 267 -5.12 4.60 -20.09
CA ASP A 267 -5.05 3.44 -20.99
C ASP A 267 -3.58 3.10 -21.32
N ALA A 268 -3.32 1.86 -21.75
CA ALA A 268 -1.95 1.37 -21.94
C ALA A 268 -1.15 2.19 -22.98
N ASP A 269 -1.82 2.69 -24.01
CA ASP A 269 -1.26 3.55 -25.07
C ASP A 269 -0.83 4.93 -24.56
N ALA A 270 -1.40 5.39 -23.44
CA ALA A 270 -1.06 6.67 -22.82
C ALA A 270 0.21 6.60 -21.95
N LEU A 271 0.68 5.42 -21.57
CA LEU A 271 1.85 5.25 -20.69
C LEU A 271 3.10 6.03 -21.15
N PRO A 272 3.46 6.08 -22.46
CA PRO A 272 4.58 6.90 -22.93
C PRO A 272 4.44 8.40 -22.65
N ALA A 273 3.21 8.93 -22.63
CA ALA A 273 2.93 10.31 -22.27
C ALA A 273 2.87 10.53 -20.75
N VAL A 274 2.31 9.56 -20.01
CA VAL A 274 2.15 9.64 -18.55
C VAL A 274 3.49 9.57 -17.81
N ALA A 275 4.36 8.63 -18.17
CA ALA A 275 5.62 8.39 -17.48
C ALA A 275 6.49 9.66 -17.27
N PRO A 276 6.79 10.48 -18.31
CA PRO A 276 7.54 11.71 -18.11
C PRO A 276 6.80 12.78 -17.27
N ARG A 277 5.46 12.77 -17.23
CA ARG A 277 4.68 13.70 -16.41
C ARG A 277 4.76 13.34 -14.94
N ILE A 278 4.64 12.07 -14.61
CA ILE A 278 4.87 11.57 -13.26
C ILE A 278 6.30 11.90 -12.81
N GLY A 279 7.31 11.71 -13.68
CA GLY A 279 8.69 12.12 -13.38
C GLY A 279 8.83 13.61 -13.07
N LYS A 280 8.15 14.49 -13.83
CA LYS A 280 8.12 15.93 -13.55
C LYS A 280 7.44 16.27 -12.23
N ILE A 281 6.38 15.56 -11.85
CA ILE A 281 5.69 15.74 -10.57
C ILE A 281 6.61 15.33 -9.42
N VAL A 282 7.22 14.14 -9.50
CA VAL A 282 8.18 13.66 -8.50
C VAL A 282 9.35 14.64 -8.38
N ASN A 283 9.98 15.06 -9.47
CA ASN A 283 11.11 15.97 -9.41
C ASN A 283 10.71 17.39 -8.95
N GLY A 284 9.57 17.91 -9.41
CA GLY A 284 9.17 19.32 -9.30
C GLY A 284 8.32 19.68 -8.09
N ARG A 285 7.94 18.73 -7.23
CA ARG A 285 7.19 18.99 -6.00
C ARG A 285 7.85 18.35 -4.77
N PRO A 286 9.05 18.82 -4.36
CA PRO A 286 9.82 18.22 -3.28
C PRO A 286 9.13 18.22 -1.92
N ASP A 287 8.28 19.22 -1.66
CA ASP A 287 7.61 19.38 -0.38
C ASP A 287 6.32 18.54 -0.28
N ASP A 288 5.76 18.11 -1.42
CA ASP A 288 4.49 17.38 -1.48
C ASP A 288 4.65 15.90 -1.82
N VAL A 289 5.65 15.54 -2.64
CA VAL A 289 5.74 14.20 -3.27
C VAL A 289 7.03 13.51 -2.86
N GLY A 290 6.92 12.33 -2.26
CA GLY A 290 8.07 11.51 -1.89
C GLY A 290 8.55 10.66 -3.07
N GLN A 291 7.62 9.97 -3.72
CA GLN A 291 7.90 9.05 -4.82
C GLN A 291 6.65 8.77 -5.64
N ALA A 292 6.81 8.03 -6.74
CA ALA A 292 5.68 7.43 -7.45
C ALA A 292 5.97 5.97 -7.80
N LYS A 293 4.93 5.24 -8.16
CA LYS A 293 4.96 3.88 -8.68
C LYS A 293 4.16 3.86 -9.98
N ILE A 294 4.68 3.27 -11.04
CA ILE A 294 3.99 3.04 -12.31
C ILE A 294 3.94 1.54 -12.53
N MET A 295 2.77 0.98 -12.81
CA MET A 295 2.63 -0.46 -13.05
C MET A 295 3.48 -0.93 -14.23
N GLY A 296 3.82 -2.21 -14.24
CA GLY A 296 4.49 -2.83 -15.39
C GLY A 296 3.73 -2.55 -16.69
N PRO A 297 4.42 -2.32 -17.81
CA PRO A 297 3.76 -1.93 -19.06
C PRO A 297 2.68 -2.91 -19.54
N ALA A 298 2.84 -4.22 -19.33
CA ALA A 298 1.82 -5.22 -19.68
C ALA A 298 0.63 -5.27 -18.70
N ARG A 299 0.76 -4.65 -17.52
CA ARG A 299 -0.26 -4.59 -16.46
C ARG A 299 -1.04 -3.26 -16.45
N THR A 300 -0.60 -2.28 -17.23
CA THR A 300 -1.24 -0.96 -17.34
C THR A 300 -2.61 -1.08 -17.99
N GLY A 301 -3.60 -0.37 -17.46
CA GLY A 301 -4.99 -0.36 -17.94
C GLY A 301 -5.85 -1.50 -17.36
N ALA A 302 -5.27 -2.42 -16.58
CA ALA A 302 -5.97 -3.59 -16.05
C ALA A 302 -6.34 -3.47 -14.56
N ARG A 303 -5.84 -2.46 -13.84
CA ARG A 303 -5.99 -2.32 -12.38
C ARG A 303 -6.52 -0.96 -12.00
N VAL A 304 -7.14 -0.84 -10.83
CA VAL A 304 -7.53 0.47 -10.27
C VAL A 304 -6.34 1.42 -10.03
N ASP A 305 -5.09 0.97 -10.15
CA ASP A 305 -3.89 1.72 -9.78
C ASP A 305 -2.74 1.69 -10.82
N ASP A 306 -2.97 2.12 -12.07
CA ASP A 306 -1.92 2.15 -13.12
C ASP A 306 -0.67 2.94 -12.74
N ALA A 307 -0.86 4.03 -11.99
CA ALA A 307 0.21 4.68 -11.27
C ALA A 307 -0.29 5.20 -9.93
N VAL A 308 0.64 5.36 -9.00
CA VAL A 308 0.40 5.91 -7.67
C VAL A 308 1.46 6.96 -7.40
N VAL A 309 1.05 8.18 -7.10
CA VAL A 309 1.92 9.23 -6.57
C VAL A 309 1.78 9.22 -5.06
N TYR A 310 2.88 8.90 -4.36
CA TYR A 310 2.95 8.92 -2.90
C TYR A 310 3.33 10.33 -2.46
N MET A 311 2.37 11.00 -1.83
CA MET A 311 2.54 12.32 -1.27
C MET A 311 3.10 12.20 0.13
N SER A 312 4.16 12.94 0.46
CA SER A 312 4.81 12.90 1.78
C SER A 312 3.94 13.49 2.89
N VAL A 313 2.88 14.23 2.53
CA VAL A 313 1.95 14.85 3.48
C VAL A 313 0.52 14.62 3.01
N ALA A 314 -0.37 14.36 3.96
CA ALA A 314 -1.82 14.34 3.76
C ALA A 314 -2.36 15.76 3.44
N ASN A 315 -2.24 16.21 2.18
CA ASN A 315 -2.69 17.53 1.72
C ASN A 315 -3.60 17.43 0.47
N PRO A 316 -4.93 17.63 0.57
CA PRO A 316 -5.85 17.49 -0.56
C PRO A 316 -5.74 18.66 -1.53
N GLY A 317 -5.32 19.84 -1.05
CA GLY A 317 -5.09 21.00 -1.91
C GLY A 317 -3.95 20.72 -2.89
N ALA A 318 -2.82 20.24 -2.39
CA ALA A 318 -1.69 19.81 -3.22
C ALA A 318 -2.09 18.66 -4.16
N ALA A 319 -2.92 17.72 -3.71
CA ALA A 319 -3.42 16.62 -4.54
C ALA A 319 -4.26 17.14 -5.72
N ARG A 320 -5.17 18.10 -5.48
CA ARG A 320 -5.97 18.73 -6.55
C ARG A 320 -5.11 19.52 -7.54
N GLU A 321 -4.04 20.18 -7.09
CA GLU A 321 -3.10 20.83 -8.00
C GLU A 321 -2.31 19.83 -8.85
N ILE A 322 -1.92 18.69 -8.27
CA ILE A 322 -1.23 17.62 -9.00
C ILE A 322 -2.18 17.00 -10.01
N ASP A 323 -3.42 16.68 -9.62
CA ASP A 323 -4.48 16.23 -10.52
C ASP A 323 -4.64 17.22 -11.69
N ALA A 324 -4.85 18.51 -11.42
CA ALA A 324 -5.00 19.54 -12.46
C ALA A 324 -3.85 19.54 -13.49
N LYS A 325 -2.62 19.26 -13.06
CA LYS A 325 -1.45 19.11 -13.95
C LYS A 325 -1.50 17.80 -14.75
N LEU A 326 -1.93 16.70 -14.15
CA LEU A 326 -2.10 15.40 -14.81
C LEU A 326 -3.17 15.47 -15.90
N ARG A 327 -4.39 15.93 -15.60
CA ARG A 327 -5.53 16.01 -16.56
C ARG A 327 -5.30 16.93 -17.76
N LYS A 328 -4.36 17.88 -17.69
CA LYS A 328 -4.03 18.73 -18.84
C LYS A 328 -3.35 17.95 -19.96
N ASP A 329 -2.56 16.94 -19.60
CA ASP A 329 -1.61 16.29 -20.50
C ASP A 329 -1.84 14.77 -20.63
N ILE A 330 -2.73 14.19 -19.80
CA ILE A 330 -3.07 12.77 -19.80
C ILE A 330 -4.53 12.65 -20.21
N PRO A 331 -4.84 11.98 -21.33
CA PRO A 331 -6.23 11.73 -21.69
C PRO A 331 -6.88 10.87 -20.60
N PRO A 332 -8.16 11.14 -20.26
CA PRO A 332 -8.87 10.25 -19.36
C PRO A 332 -8.92 8.85 -20.00
N PRO A 333 -8.79 7.77 -19.21
CA PRO A 333 -8.98 6.43 -19.71
C PRO A 333 -10.39 6.28 -20.28
N GLN A 334 -10.55 5.39 -21.26
CA GLN A 334 -11.85 5.02 -21.82
C GLN A 334 -12.82 4.57 -20.71
N ARG A 335 -12.30 3.84 -19.73
CA ARG A 335 -13.01 3.37 -18.54
C ARG A 335 -12.33 3.89 -17.26
N PRO A 336 -12.73 5.07 -16.77
CA PRO A 336 -12.30 5.59 -15.47
C PRO A 336 -12.71 4.64 -14.35
N SER A 337 -11.87 4.55 -13.33
CA SER A 337 -12.19 3.81 -12.12
C SER A 337 -11.63 4.53 -10.91
N THR A 338 -12.18 4.22 -9.76
CA THR A 338 -11.72 4.72 -8.46
C THR A 338 -11.78 3.55 -7.50
N ALA A 339 -10.65 3.24 -6.88
CA ALA A 339 -10.57 2.16 -5.90
C ALA A 339 -11.52 2.44 -4.72
N PRO A 340 -12.11 1.39 -4.11
CA PRO A 340 -13.08 1.57 -3.04
C PRO A 340 -12.42 2.22 -1.82
N GLY A 341 -13.04 3.27 -1.30
CA GLY A 341 -12.47 4.06 -0.19
C GLY A 341 -11.57 5.23 -0.63
N MET A 342 -11.41 5.47 -1.93
CA MET A 342 -10.80 6.71 -2.45
C MET A 342 -11.85 7.73 -2.87
N GLU A 343 -11.51 9.02 -2.77
CA GLU A 343 -12.31 10.11 -3.35
C GLU A 343 -11.87 10.36 -4.79
N PRO A 344 -12.76 10.29 -5.79
CA PRO A 344 -12.43 10.67 -7.16
C PRO A 344 -12.17 12.19 -7.22
N LEU A 345 -11.00 12.60 -7.71
CA LEU A 345 -10.70 14.00 -8.00
C LEU A 345 -11.06 14.37 -9.44
N SER A 346 -10.86 13.43 -10.37
CA SER A 346 -11.19 13.57 -11.79
C SER A 346 -11.34 12.19 -12.45
N ARG A 347 -11.69 12.16 -13.74
CA ARG A 347 -11.69 10.93 -14.57
C ARG A 347 -10.33 10.22 -14.65
N THR A 348 -9.26 10.87 -14.22
CA THR A 348 -7.89 10.39 -14.33
C THR A 348 -7.29 10.06 -12.96
N SER A 349 -7.84 10.58 -11.86
CA SER A 349 -7.23 10.38 -10.56
C SER A 349 -8.18 10.35 -9.37
N ALA A 350 -7.74 9.66 -8.32
CA ALA A 350 -8.43 9.52 -7.06
C ALA A 350 -7.46 9.67 -5.88
N TYR A 351 -7.97 10.12 -4.74
CA TYR A 351 -7.19 10.52 -3.57
C TYR A 351 -7.59 9.75 -2.31
N ALA A 352 -6.61 9.41 -1.48
CA ALA A 352 -6.84 8.90 -0.13
C ALA A 352 -5.65 9.18 0.79
N GLU A 353 -5.93 9.27 2.08
CA GLU A 353 -4.97 9.48 3.17
C GLU A 353 -4.70 8.21 3.97
N TYR A 354 -3.57 8.23 4.66
CA TYR A 354 -3.05 7.12 5.42
C TYR A 354 -2.53 7.65 6.74
N GLY A 355 -2.98 7.02 7.83
CA GLY A 355 -2.49 7.29 9.18
C GLY A 355 -1.09 6.75 9.39
N GLU A 356 -0.57 6.99 10.59
CA GLU A 356 0.68 6.41 11.04
C GLU A 356 0.62 4.88 11.01
N ALA A 357 1.76 4.22 10.76
CA ALA A 357 1.88 2.76 10.65
C ALA A 357 1.12 2.10 9.48
N SER A 358 0.49 2.88 8.59
CA SER A 358 -0.04 2.35 7.33
C SER A 358 1.07 1.72 6.49
N THR A 359 0.73 0.61 5.84
CA THR A 359 1.66 -0.13 4.97
C THR A 359 1.90 0.59 3.63
N GLY A 360 1.06 1.56 3.27
CA GLY A 360 1.05 2.18 1.94
C GLY A 360 0.40 1.32 0.86
N SER A 361 -0.20 0.17 1.19
CA SER A 361 -1.05 -0.59 0.27
C SER A 361 -2.52 -0.31 0.54
N HIS A 362 -3.21 0.31 -0.43
CA HIS A 362 -4.63 0.70 -0.25
C HIS A 362 -5.52 -0.52 -0.03
N GLU A 363 -5.25 -1.57 -0.80
CA GLU A 363 -5.94 -2.87 -0.69
C GLU A 363 -5.81 -3.48 0.70
N MET A 364 -4.62 -3.40 1.32
CA MET A 364 -4.43 -3.92 2.67
C MET A 364 -5.05 -2.96 3.69
N ASP A 365 -4.69 -1.67 3.67
CA ASP A 365 -5.09 -0.72 4.71
C ASP A 365 -6.61 -0.51 4.77
N ARG A 366 -7.31 -0.40 3.63
CA ARG A 366 -8.78 -0.32 3.62
C ARG A 366 -9.44 -1.70 3.68
N GLY A 367 -8.72 -2.73 3.24
CA GLY A 367 -9.18 -4.11 3.33
C GLY A 367 -9.34 -4.58 4.77
N GLU A 368 -8.41 -4.24 5.66
CA GLU A 368 -8.53 -4.57 7.10
C GLU A 368 -9.78 -3.95 7.74
N ILE A 369 -10.14 -2.72 7.34
CA ILE A 369 -11.37 -2.05 7.81
C ILE A 369 -12.61 -2.83 7.34
N VAL A 370 -12.61 -3.25 6.07
CA VAL A 370 -13.69 -4.07 5.51
C VAL A 370 -13.77 -5.43 6.21
N MET A 371 -12.63 -6.09 6.41
CA MET A 371 -12.56 -7.38 7.10
C MET A 371 -13.13 -7.26 8.51
N GLN A 372 -12.76 -6.24 9.27
CA GLN A 372 -13.27 -6.05 10.64
C GLN A 372 -14.80 -5.93 10.66
N ALA A 373 -15.38 -5.09 9.80
CA ALA A 373 -16.84 -4.91 9.78
C ALA A 373 -17.59 -6.16 9.32
N VAL A 374 -17.00 -6.93 8.38
CA VAL A 374 -17.59 -8.19 7.90
C VAL A 374 -17.46 -9.28 8.96
N ALA A 375 -16.33 -9.39 9.66
CA ALA A 375 -16.15 -10.32 10.77
C ALA A 375 -17.15 -10.03 11.91
N ASP A 376 -17.28 -8.76 12.33
CA ASP A 376 -18.30 -8.36 13.31
C ASP A 376 -19.71 -8.77 12.87
N LYS A 377 -19.99 -8.72 11.55
CA LYS A 377 -21.28 -9.13 11.00
C LYS A 377 -21.49 -10.65 11.02
N LEU A 378 -20.44 -11.41 10.69
CA LEU A 378 -20.45 -12.88 10.69
C LEU A 378 -20.56 -13.44 12.12
N ASP A 379 -19.99 -12.75 13.10
CA ASP A 379 -20.09 -13.06 14.54
C ASP A 379 -21.49 -12.80 15.14
N GLY A 380 -22.46 -12.39 14.31
CA GLY A 380 -23.86 -12.29 14.69
C GLY A 380 -24.30 -10.90 15.18
N ASP A 381 -23.52 -9.85 14.95
CA ASP A 381 -23.96 -8.49 15.30
C ASP A 381 -25.26 -8.13 14.53
N PRO A 382 -26.35 -7.76 15.25
CA PRO A 382 -27.64 -7.51 14.63
C PRO A 382 -27.69 -6.20 13.84
N ARG A 383 -26.72 -5.30 14.03
CA ARG A 383 -26.69 -3.99 13.35
C ARG A 383 -26.51 -4.15 11.83
N PRO A 384 -26.98 -3.19 11.03
CA PRO A 384 -26.67 -3.15 9.59
C PRO A 384 -25.16 -3.09 9.34
N LEU A 385 -24.69 -3.76 8.29
CA LEU A 385 -23.27 -3.72 7.90
C LEU A 385 -22.76 -2.29 7.65
N THR A 386 -23.64 -1.37 7.25
CA THR A 386 -23.32 0.05 7.10
C THR A 386 -22.90 0.72 8.41
N ASP A 387 -23.49 0.31 9.54
CA ASP A 387 -23.14 0.82 10.86
C ASP A 387 -21.82 0.19 11.34
N LEU A 388 -21.63 -1.11 11.12
CA LEU A 388 -20.36 -1.79 11.42
C LEU A 388 -19.19 -1.21 10.63
N MET A 389 -19.42 -0.89 9.34
CA MET A 389 -18.44 -0.20 8.51
C MET A 389 -18.10 1.19 9.03
N ARG A 390 -19.11 1.96 9.49
CA ARG A 390 -18.86 3.27 10.10
C ARG A 390 -17.95 3.14 11.32
N ASP A 391 -18.28 2.23 12.23
CA ASP A 391 -17.53 2.02 13.46
C ASP A 391 -16.10 1.52 13.18
N ALA A 392 -15.93 0.63 12.19
CA ALA A 392 -14.61 0.14 11.77
C ALA A 392 -13.74 1.25 11.15
N VAL A 393 -14.34 2.14 10.35
CA VAL A 393 -13.66 3.32 9.77
C VAL A 393 -13.21 4.29 10.86
N GLU A 394 -14.09 4.60 11.82
CA GLU A 394 -13.78 5.46 12.98
C GLU A 394 -12.65 4.87 13.83
N ARG A 395 -12.72 3.58 14.16
CA ARG A 395 -11.70 2.87 14.94
C ARG A 395 -10.33 2.88 14.26
N ALA A 396 -10.32 2.87 12.93
CA ALA A 396 -9.10 2.96 12.13
C ALA A 396 -8.57 4.41 11.96
N GLY A 397 -9.21 5.41 12.57
CA GLY A 397 -8.76 6.81 12.58
C GLY A 397 -9.17 7.64 11.35
N TYR A 398 -10.15 7.16 10.57
CA TYR A 398 -10.64 7.83 9.38
C TYR A 398 -11.98 8.54 9.62
N ASP A 399 -12.31 9.51 8.78
CA ASP A 399 -13.61 10.17 8.79
C ASP A 399 -14.70 9.19 8.28
N PRO A 400 -15.70 8.79 9.10
CA PRO A 400 -16.78 7.88 8.71
C PRO A 400 -17.60 8.36 7.52
N GLN A 401 -17.72 9.68 7.35
CA GLN A 401 -18.47 10.27 6.24
C GLN A 401 -17.61 10.36 4.98
N ARG A 402 -16.28 10.39 5.14
CA ARG A 402 -15.32 10.52 4.04
C ARG A 402 -14.08 9.66 4.32
N PRO A 403 -14.17 8.33 4.17
CA PRO A 403 -13.09 7.40 4.56
C PRO A 403 -11.80 7.49 3.71
N SER A 404 -11.80 8.34 2.70
CA SER A 404 -10.59 8.80 2.01
C SER A 404 -9.73 9.75 2.87
N HIS A 405 -10.25 10.28 3.98
CA HIS A 405 -9.61 11.27 4.84
C HIS A 405 -9.44 10.77 6.28
N LEU A 406 -8.40 11.26 6.95
CA LEU A 406 -8.21 11.06 8.39
C LEU A 406 -9.18 11.92 9.21
N ALA A 407 -9.63 11.40 10.36
CA ALA A 407 -10.64 12.06 11.21
C ALA A 407 -10.17 13.41 11.80
N ASP A 408 -8.89 13.51 12.17
CA ASP A 408 -8.33 14.65 12.94
C ASP A 408 -8.17 15.97 12.17
N ARG A 409 -8.69 16.05 10.93
CA ARG A 409 -8.73 17.32 10.21
C ARG A 409 -9.72 18.33 10.75
N LEU A 410 -10.70 17.92 11.55
CA LEU A 410 -11.62 18.86 12.16
C LEU A 410 -10.93 19.77 13.20
N ALA A 411 -9.78 19.38 13.76
CA ALA A 411 -9.03 20.19 14.73
C ALA A 411 -8.10 21.25 14.08
N VAL A 412 -7.73 21.10 12.80
CA VAL A 412 -6.75 21.98 12.14
C VAL A 412 -7.39 23.20 11.47
N ARG A 413 -8.73 23.27 11.40
CA ARG A 413 -9.44 24.44 10.86
C ARG A 413 -9.28 25.70 11.74
N ASP A 414 -8.99 25.53 13.03
CA ASP A 414 -8.81 26.64 13.98
C ASP A 414 -7.34 27.03 14.21
N ALA A 415 -6.39 26.33 13.58
CA ALA A 415 -4.96 26.58 13.74
C ALA A 415 -4.30 27.12 12.46
N ARG A 416 -4.90 28.13 11.83
CA ARG A 416 -4.12 29.03 10.95
C ARG A 416 -3.74 30.28 11.74
N PRO A 417 -2.44 30.53 11.98
CA PRO A 417 -2.02 31.87 12.36
C PRO A 417 -2.36 32.79 11.18
N GLN A 418 -3.17 33.82 11.43
CA GLN A 418 -3.30 34.94 10.51
C GLN A 418 -1.88 35.43 10.19
N ARG A 419 -1.44 35.25 8.94
CA ARG A 419 -0.35 36.03 8.39
C ARG A 419 -0.80 37.50 8.43
N ARG A 420 -0.47 38.21 9.50
CA ARG A 420 -0.46 39.68 9.51
C ARG A 420 0.54 40.11 8.44
N GLY A 421 0.02 40.51 7.29
CA GLY A 421 0.79 41.11 6.22
C GLY A 421 1.37 42.43 6.71
N LEU A 422 2.69 42.47 6.91
CA LEU A 422 3.50 43.67 6.82
C LEU A 422 3.56 44.07 5.34
N SER A 423 2.50 44.71 4.85
CA SER A 423 2.48 45.37 3.55
C SER A 423 1.61 46.60 3.64
N GLY A 424 2.22 47.73 3.99
CA GLY A 424 1.53 49.00 4.02
C GLY A 424 2.36 50.15 4.54
N PHE A 425 3.59 50.36 4.04
CA PHE A 425 4.29 51.64 4.26
C PHE A 425 5.41 51.88 3.24
N VAL A 426 5.09 52.10 1.96
CA VAL A 426 5.90 52.97 1.07
C VAL A 426 4.97 53.52 -0.02
N GLY A 427 4.92 54.85 -0.16
CA GLY A 427 4.56 55.48 -1.43
C GLY A 427 3.42 56.51 -1.38
N ARG A 428 3.64 57.65 -0.70
CA ARG A 428 3.02 58.94 -1.11
C ARG A 428 3.69 60.11 -0.39
N LEU A 429 4.72 60.66 -1.00
CA LEU A 429 5.14 62.05 -0.76
C LEU A 429 6.01 62.48 -1.92
N LEU A 430 5.38 63.09 -2.92
CA LEU A 430 5.95 64.08 -3.85
C LEU A 430 4.80 64.67 -4.68
N GLY A 431 4.55 65.98 -4.51
CA GLY A 431 3.86 66.81 -5.51
C GLY A 431 2.54 67.45 -5.11
N ARG A 432 2.60 68.63 -4.48
CA ARG A 432 1.88 69.89 -4.85
C ARG A 432 1.74 70.84 -3.64
N LYS A 433 2.63 71.84 -3.55
CA LYS A 433 2.41 73.21 -4.01
C LYS A 433 3.74 73.94 -4.02
#